data_AF-A0A9W9YJ38-F1
#
_entry.id   AF-A0A9W9YJ38-F1
#
_cell.length_a   1.000
_cell.length_b   1.000
_cell.length_c   1.000
_cell.angle_alpha   90.00
_cell.angle_beta   90.00
_cell.angle_gamma   90.00
#
_symmetry.space_group_name_H-M   'P 1'
#
loop_
_entity.id
_entity.type
_entity.pdbx_description
1 polymer ?
#
loop_
_entity_poly.entity_id
_entity_poly.type
_entity_poly.pdbx_seq_one_letter_code
_entity_poly.pdbx_strand_id
1 'polypeptide(L)'
;MHLQYSKKYRVAVFAWNNLGRSVESNVWQVRTAQDVPYQPILHQPILGECNSINITWSPPTREALGDPVTDYIAQIKRTGSKELGLIVHHLTFQSRPRV
;
A
#
# COMPACT_ATOMS: atom_id res chain seq x y z
N MET A 1 11.23 20.39 -1.10
CA MET A 1 11.67 18.98 -1.00
C MET A 1 10.43 18.15 -0.75
N HIS A 2 10.11 17.18 -1.61
CA HIS A 2 8.95 16.31 -1.44
C HIS A 2 9.47 14.91 -1.09
N LEU A 3 9.15 14.42 0.11
CA LEU A 3 9.52 13.10 0.59
C LEU A 3 8.32 12.17 0.47
N GLN A 4 8.58 10.90 0.18
CA GLN A 4 7.53 9.88 0.07
C GLN A 4 7.00 9.50 1.44
N TYR A 5 5.69 9.27 1.55
CA TYR A 5 5.05 8.82 2.79
C TYR A 5 5.51 7.42 3.20
N SER A 6 5.45 7.14 4.50
CA SER A 6 5.88 5.88 5.12
C SER A 6 7.24 5.34 4.63
N LYS A 7 8.20 6.23 4.37
CA LYS A 7 9.58 5.86 4.02
C LYS A 7 10.55 6.34 5.10
N LYS A 8 11.63 5.57 5.26
CA LYS A 8 12.75 5.93 6.14
C LYS A 8 13.78 6.73 5.34
N TYR A 9 14.21 7.85 5.89
CA TYR A 9 15.25 8.70 5.33
C TYR A 9 16.40 8.86 6.31
N ARG A 10 17.62 8.96 5.77
CA ARG A 10 18.82 9.37 6.52
C ARG A 10 19.12 10.81 6.15
N VAL A 11 19.27 11.66 7.16
CA VAL A 11 19.55 13.08 6.99
C VAL A 11 20.89 13.40 7.65
N ALA A 12 21.79 14.00 6.89
CA ALA A 12 23.07 14.51 7.33
C ALA A 12 23.35 15.84 6.61
N VAL A 13 24.07 16.74 7.28
CA VAL A 13 24.44 18.05 6.73
C VAL A 13 25.96 18.13 6.64
N PHE A 14 26.44 18.80 5.60
CA PHE A 14 27.85 19.11 5.39
C PHE A 14 28.01 20.62 5.31
N ALA A 15 29.07 21.15 5.91
CA ALA A 15 29.52 22.52 5.63
C ALA A 15 30.34 22.53 4.33
N TRP A 16 30.26 23.63 3.59
CA TRP A 16 30.99 23.82 2.33
C TRP A 16 31.58 25.22 2.26
N ASN A 17 32.84 25.34 1.81
CA ASN A 17 33.49 26.60 1.46
C ASN A 17 34.37 26.42 0.21
N ASN A 18 35.13 27.46 -0.17
CA ASN A 18 35.98 27.43 -1.37
C ASN A 18 37.15 26.43 -1.30
N LEU A 19 37.47 25.90 -0.11
CA LEU A 19 38.48 24.86 0.08
C LEU A 19 37.88 23.44 0.00
N GLY A 20 36.56 23.30 0.14
CA GLY A 20 35.85 22.04 -0.03
C GLY A 20 34.76 21.78 1.01
N ARG A 21 34.44 20.49 1.19
CA ARG A 21 33.39 19.99 2.09
C ARG A 21 33.98 19.59 3.44
N SER A 22 33.23 19.82 4.53
CA SER A 22 33.51 19.22 5.83
C SER A 22 33.21 17.71 5.85
N VAL A 23 33.51 17.07 6.98
CA VAL A 23 32.91 15.78 7.33
C VAL A 23 31.39 15.91 7.56
N GLU A 24 30.68 14.79 7.58
CA GLU A 24 29.23 14.78 7.86
C GLU A 24 28.91 15.18 9.30
N SER A 25 27.75 15.79 9.50
CA SER A 25 27.13 15.92 10.83
C SER A 25 26.75 14.54 11.39
N ASN A 26 26.23 14.52 12.63
CA ASN A 26 25.47 13.37 13.11
C ASN A 26 24.34 13.01 12.14
N VAL A 27 24.15 11.72 11.89
CA VAL A 27 23.14 11.20 10.97
C VAL A 27 21.86 10.90 11.75
N TRP A 28 20.75 11.50 11.32
CA TRP A 28 19.43 11.18 11.86
C TRP A 28 18.66 10.26 10.93
N GLN A 29 18.00 9.25 11.50
CA GLN A 29 17.06 8.41 10.77
C GLN A 29 15.63 8.81 11.14
N VAL A 30 14.86 9.23 10.14
CA VAL A 30 13.46 9.65 10.31
C VAL A 30 12.54 8.80 9.46
N ARG A 31 11.29 8.57 9.90
CA ARG A 31 10.23 7.99 9.09
C ARG A 31 9.20 9.07 8.81
N THR A 32 8.83 9.25 7.54
CA THR A 32 7.75 10.16 7.16
C THR A 32 6.40 9.66 7.69
N ALA A 33 5.42 10.57 7.78
CA ALA A 33 4.07 10.25 8.23
C ALA A 33 3.47 9.10 7.41
N GLN A 34 2.52 8.42 8.03
CA GLN A 34 1.72 7.40 7.38
C GLN A 34 0.68 8.06 6.46
N ASP A 35 0.38 7.43 5.34
CA ASP A 35 -0.68 7.81 4.40
C ASP A 35 -1.65 6.64 4.19
N VAL A 36 -2.84 6.89 3.66
CA VAL A 36 -3.77 5.80 3.33
C VAL A 36 -3.15 4.87 2.28
N PRO A 37 -3.31 3.53 2.40
CA PRO A 37 -2.84 2.64 1.35
C PRO A 37 -3.55 2.93 0.03
N TYR A 38 -2.82 2.80 -1.08
CA TYR A 38 -3.41 2.93 -2.41
C TYR A 38 -4.36 1.78 -2.70
N GLN A 39 -5.35 2.02 -3.58
CA GLN A 39 -6.36 1.03 -3.93
C GLN A 39 -5.73 -0.27 -4.48
N PRO A 40 -6.26 -1.45 -4.12
CA PRO A 40 -5.86 -2.69 -4.75
C PRO A 40 -6.32 -2.74 -6.21
N ILE A 41 -5.70 -3.63 -6.98
CA ILE A 41 -6.12 -3.91 -8.35
C ILE A 41 -7.03 -5.13 -8.32
N LEU A 42 -8.33 -4.92 -8.53
CA LEU A 42 -9.32 -6.00 -8.66
C LEU A 42 -9.21 -6.62 -10.07
N HIS A 43 -9.02 -7.93 -10.13
CA HIS A 43 -9.01 -8.67 -11.39
C HIS A 43 -10.42 -9.05 -11.81
N GLN A 44 -10.57 -9.42 -13.10
CA GLN A 44 -11.86 -9.81 -13.64
C GLN A 44 -12.47 -10.97 -12.83
N PRO A 45 -13.69 -10.80 -12.27
CA PRO A 45 -14.34 -11.87 -11.53
C PRO A 45 -14.68 -13.06 -12.42
N ILE A 46 -14.61 -14.26 -11.86
CA ILE A 46 -14.98 -15.50 -12.54
C ILE A 46 -16.23 -16.06 -11.87
N LEU A 47 -17.28 -16.34 -12.65
CA LEU A 47 -18.47 -17.01 -12.14
C LEU A 47 -18.10 -18.46 -11.78
N GLY A 48 -18.39 -18.84 -10.53
CA GLY A 48 -18.26 -20.21 -10.09
C GLY A 48 -19.60 -20.95 -10.18
N GLU A 49 -19.60 -22.22 -9.80
CA GLU A 49 -20.80 -23.04 -9.71
C GLU A 49 -21.66 -22.61 -8.50
N CYS A 50 -22.93 -23.03 -8.48
CA CYS A 50 -23.80 -22.88 -7.31
C CYS A 50 -23.92 -21.44 -6.77
N ASN A 51 -24.11 -20.46 -7.66
CA ASN A 51 -24.30 -19.05 -7.27
C ASN A 51 -23.09 -18.45 -6.53
N SER A 52 -21.88 -18.91 -6.86
CA SER A 52 -20.61 -18.39 -6.34
C SER A 52 -19.90 -17.48 -7.35
N ILE A 53 -19.09 -16.55 -6.84
CA ILE A 53 -18.23 -15.67 -7.64
C ILE A 53 -16.84 -15.73 -7.04
N ASN A 54 -15.85 -16.05 -7.87
CA ASN A 54 -14.44 -16.01 -7.50
C ASN A 54 -13.87 -14.63 -7.85
N ILE A 55 -13.47 -13.90 -6.82
CA ILE A 55 -12.80 -12.60 -6.93
C ILE A 55 -11.32 -12.75 -6.56
N THR A 56 -10.45 -12.09 -7.31
CA THR A 56 -9.02 -12.00 -6.99
C THR A 56 -8.56 -10.56 -7.13
N TRP A 57 -7.60 -10.16 -6.30
CA TRP A 57 -7.01 -8.84 -6.34
C TRP A 57 -5.51 -8.93 -6.04
N SER A 58 -4.79 -7.87 -6.39
CA SER A 58 -3.38 -7.69 -6.08
C SER A 58 -3.16 -6.41 -5.28
N PRO A 59 -2.10 -6.34 -4.45
CA PRO A 59 -1.74 -5.12 -3.74
C PRO A 59 -1.48 -3.97 -4.72
N PRO A 60 -1.56 -2.70 -4.27
CA PRO A 60 -1.11 -1.57 -5.08
C PRO A 60 0.32 -1.80 -5.56
N THR A 61 0.64 -1.30 -6.75
CA THR A 61 1.97 -1.53 -7.35
C THR A 61 3.07 -0.93 -6.47
N ARG A 62 4.29 -1.46 -6.54
CA ARG A 62 5.40 -1.05 -5.64
C ARG A 62 5.77 0.42 -5.75
N GLU A 63 5.40 1.07 -6.85
CA GLU A 63 5.58 2.50 -7.10
C GLU A 63 4.57 3.36 -6.33
N ALA A 64 3.50 2.76 -5.79
CA ALA A 64 2.51 3.45 -4.99
C ALA A 64 3.11 3.94 -3.66
N LEU A 65 2.93 5.22 -3.36
CA LEU A 65 3.63 5.98 -2.32
C LEU A 65 3.02 5.85 -0.92
N GLY A 66 2.13 4.88 -0.71
CA GLY A 66 1.26 4.81 0.47
C GLY A 66 1.79 3.86 1.52
N ASP A 67 1.03 3.77 2.61
CA ASP A 67 1.36 2.84 3.69
C ASP A 67 1.30 1.37 3.24
N PRO A 68 2.05 0.50 3.94
CA PRO A 68 1.86 -0.94 3.82
C PRO A 68 0.39 -1.31 4.05
N VAL A 69 -0.17 -2.11 3.14
CA VAL A 69 -1.50 -2.68 3.34
C VAL A 69 -1.45 -3.68 4.49
N THR A 70 -2.28 -3.50 5.53
CA THR A 70 -2.41 -4.45 6.65
C THR A 70 -3.61 -5.38 6.49
N ASP A 71 -4.70 -4.89 5.85
CA ASP A 71 -5.98 -5.59 5.74
C ASP A 71 -6.67 -5.27 4.41
N TYR A 72 -7.60 -6.13 3.99
CA TYR A 72 -8.51 -5.89 2.87
C TYR A 72 -9.95 -6.04 3.32
N ILE A 73 -10.82 -5.13 2.85
CA ILE A 73 -12.26 -5.17 3.05
C ILE A 73 -12.92 -5.32 1.68
N ALA A 74 -13.65 -6.43 1.48
CA ALA A 74 -14.48 -6.61 0.29
C ALA A 74 -15.94 -6.25 0.61
N GLN A 75 -16.62 -5.57 -0.32
CA GLN A 75 -18.04 -5.24 -0.20
C GLN A 75 -18.77 -5.73 -1.46
N ILE A 76 -19.90 -6.43 -1.28
CA ILE A 76 -20.70 -6.95 -2.39
C ILE A 76 -22.10 -6.35 -2.30
N LYS A 77 -22.53 -5.67 -3.37
CA LYS A 77 -23.88 -5.12 -3.45
C LYS A 77 -24.65 -5.82 -4.55
N ARG A 78 -25.86 -6.32 -4.24
CA ARG A 78 -26.77 -6.81 -5.27
C ARG A 78 -27.32 -5.61 -6.04
N THR A 79 -27.20 -5.61 -7.37
CA THR A 79 -27.79 -4.56 -8.20
C THR A 79 -29.29 -4.45 -7.92
N GLY A 80 -29.77 -3.24 -7.64
CA GLY A 80 -31.17 -2.97 -7.26
C GLY A 80 -31.49 -3.09 -5.76
N SER A 81 -30.56 -3.54 -4.90
CA SER A 81 -30.74 -3.40 -3.44
C SER A 81 -30.39 -1.99 -2.98
N LYS A 82 -31.18 -1.43 -2.06
CA LYS A 82 -30.81 -0.20 -1.35
C LYS A 82 -29.69 -0.44 -0.33
N GLU A 83 -29.59 -1.68 0.15
CA GLU A 83 -28.65 -2.12 1.18
C GLU A 83 -27.33 -2.64 0.57
N LEU A 84 -26.20 -2.24 1.15
CA LEU A 84 -24.90 -2.86 0.89
C LEU A 84 -24.88 -4.20 1.64
N GLY A 85 -24.67 -5.31 0.94
CA GLY A 85 -24.31 -6.57 1.58
C GLY A 85 -22.88 -6.45 2.10
N LEU A 86 -22.71 -5.94 3.32
CA LEU A 86 -21.40 -5.93 3.97
C LEU A 86 -21.05 -7.37 4.36
N ILE A 87 -20.35 -8.08 3.47
CA ILE A 87 -19.63 -9.29 3.84
C ILE A 87 -18.26 -8.84 4.34
N VAL A 88 -18.18 -8.41 5.60
CA VAL A 88 -16.91 -8.14 6.27
C VAL A 88 -16.31 -9.47 6.69
N HIS A 89 -15.52 -10.06 5.80
CA HIS A 89 -14.50 -11.00 6.24
C HIS A 89 -13.16 -10.25 6.19
N HIS A 90 -12.39 -10.29 7.28
CA HIS A 90 -10.97 -10.00 7.21
C HIS A 90 -10.36 -11.04 6.27
N LEU A 91 -10.29 -10.72 4.99
CA LEU A 91 -9.82 -11.64 3.97
C LEU A 91 -8.29 -11.58 3.97
N THR A 92 -7.67 -12.61 4.55
CA THR A 92 -6.22 -12.77 4.50
C THR A 92 -5.77 -13.05 3.07
N PHE A 93 -4.81 -12.27 2.60
CA PHE A 93 -4.14 -12.45 1.33
C PHE A 93 -3.50 -13.85 1.26
N GLN A 94 -3.99 -14.71 0.36
CA GLN A 94 -3.25 -15.91 -0.04
C GLN A 94 -2.41 -15.58 -1.28
N SER A 95 -1.19 -15.08 -1.09
CA SER A 95 -0.20 -15.17 -2.17
C SER A 95 -0.01 -16.65 -2.48
N ARG A 96 -0.42 -17.08 -3.67
CA ARG A 96 0.13 -18.33 -4.21
C ARG A 96 1.65 -18.15 -4.31
N PRO A 97 2.46 -19.08 -3.78
CA PRO A 97 3.89 -19.06 -4.04
C PRO A 97 4.10 -19.17 -5.55
N ARG A 98 4.99 -18.36 -6.12
CA ARG A 98 5.53 -18.70 -7.45
C ARG A 98 6.30 -20.00 -7.28
N VAL A 99 5.83 -21.06 -7.93
CA VAL A 99 6.60 -22.29 -8.19
C VAL A 99 7.73 -21.93 -9.15
#